data_AF-W2FZ12-F1
#
_entry.id   AF-W2FZ12-F1
#
_cell.length_a   1.000
_cell.length_b   1.000
_cell.length_c   1.000
_cell.angle_alpha   90.00
_cell.angle_beta   90.00
_cell.angle_gamma   90.00
#
_symmetry.space_group_name_H-M   'P 1'
#
loop_
_entity.id
_entity.type
_entity.pdbx_description
1 polymer ?
#
loop_
_entity_poly.entity_id
_entity_poly.type
_entity_poly.pdbx_seq_one_letter_code
_entity_poly.pdbx_strand_id
1 'polypeptide(L)' 'MAMERPVIATFWSGTTENMTEENSYPLKSDGLIEIEEGAFKGHKWLILLDKYSPEIIGEIVLGHITRILEHRKNC' A
#
# COMPACT_ATOMS: atom_id res chain seq x y z
N MET A 1 10.40 -5.38 15.55
CA MET A 1 11.42 -5.06 16.58
C MET A 1 11.09 -5.77 17.89
N ALA A 2 12.09 -6.18 18.67
CA ALA A 2 12.08 -7.28 19.68
C ALA A 2 11.93 -8.71 19.12
N MET A 3 11.05 -8.91 18.14
CA MET A 3 10.83 -10.21 17.48
C MET A 3 11.44 -10.27 16.06
N GLU A 4 12.35 -9.35 15.71
CA GLU A 4 12.97 -9.21 14.37
C GLU A 4 12.00 -9.10 13.17
N ARG A 5 10.70 -9.01 13.41
CA ARG A 5 9.73 -8.79 12.34
C ARG A 5 9.68 -7.34 11.90
N PRO A 6 9.57 -7.09 10.58
CA PRO A 6 9.38 -5.75 10.05
C PRO A 6 8.06 -5.18 10.55
N VAL A 7 8.09 -3.92 10.97
CA VAL A 7 6.93 -3.26 11.58
C VAL A 7 6.28 -2.34 10.54
N ILE A 8 4.97 -2.50 10.35
CA ILE A 8 4.13 -1.53 9.64
C ILE A 8 3.51 -0.63 10.71
N ALA A 9 4.07 0.56 10.87
CA ALA A 9 3.56 1.57 11.80
C ALA A 9 3.15 2.82 11.03
N THR A 10 2.09 3.48 11.48
CA THR A 10 1.77 4.83 11.02
C THR A 10 2.93 5.75 11.45
N PHE A 11 3.39 6.62 10.53
CA PHE A 11 4.52 7.53 10.71
C PHE A 11 4.23 8.65 11.74
N TRP A 12 3.98 8.30 13.00
CA TRP A 12 3.55 9.22 14.06
C TRP A 12 4.31 8.89 15.35
N SER A 13 5.01 9.89 15.91
CA SER A 13 5.62 9.87 17.26
C SER A 13 6.83 8.93 17.44
N GLY A 14 7.12 8.53 18.69
CA GLY A 14 8.38 7.90 19.11
C GLY A 14 8.73 6.54 18.50
N THR A 15 7.79 5.88 17.79
CA THR A 15 8.12 4.67 17.01
C THR A 15 9.03 4.99 15.83
N THR A 16 8.92 6.19 15.26
CA THR A 16 9.73 6.63 14.12
C THR A 16 11.22 6.74 14.47
N GLU A 17 11.56 7.04 15.72
CA GLU A 17 12.96 7.14 16.18
C GLU A 17 13.74 5.82 16.03
N ASN A 18 13.03 4.68 16.07
CA ASN A 18 13.64 3.35 15.98
C ASN A 18 13.40 2.68 14.61
N MET A 19 12.70 3.36 13.69
CA MET A 19 12.40 2.87 12.34
C MET A 19 13.58 3.14 11.40
N THR A 20 14.11 2.09 10.81
CA THR A 20 15.12 2.14 9.75
C THR A 20 14.57 1.49 8.48
N GLU A 21 15.17 1.76 7.31
CA GLU A 21 14.78 1.10 6.05
C GLU A 21 14.94 -0.44 6.11
N GLU A 22 15.77 -0.96 7.01
CA GLU A 22 16.02 -2.39 7.18
C GLU A 22 14.94 -3.08 8.03
N ASN A 23 14.38 -2.38 9.01
CA ASN A 23 13.46 -2.98 10.00
C ASN A 23 12.01 -2.52 9.85
N SER A 24 11.73 -1.62 8.90
CA SER A 24 10.43 -0.99 8.72
C SER A 24 10.20 -0.57 7.28
N TYR A 25 8.92 -0.49 6.90
CA TYR A 25 8.48 0.06 5.63
C TYR A 25 7.82 1.42 5.88
N PRO A 26 8.61 2.51 6.03
CA PRO A 26 8.02 3.82 6.26
C PRO A 26 7.22 4.23 5.03
N LEU A 27 5.97 4.66 5.26
CA LEU A 27 5.19 5.32 4.22
C LEU A 27 5.87 6.66 3.93
N LYS A 28 6.57 6.72 2.79
CA LYS A 28 7.16 7.98 2.32
C LYS A 28 6.05 9.02 2.21
N SER A 29 6.29 10.19 2.80
CA SER A 29 5.37 11.32 2.71
C SER A 29 5.27 11.90 1.29
N ASP A 30 6.20 11.52 0.41
CA ASP A 30 6.12 11.80 -1.01
C ASP A 30 4.90 11.12 -1.64
N GLY A 31 4.02 11.91 -2.22
CA GLY A 31 2.76 11.44 -2.84
C GLY A 31 1.54 11.53 -1.93
N LEU A 32 1.66 12.07 -0.71
CA LEU A 32 0.49 12.46 0.07
C LEU A 32 -0.13 13.74 -0.49
N ILE A 33 -1.41 13.69 -0.85
CA ILE A 33 -2.17 14.85 -1.29
C ILE A 33 -2.95 15.46 -0.13
N GLU A 34 -3.14 16.77 -0.16
CA GLU A 34 -3.95 17.47 0.83
C GLU A 34 -5.43 17.32 0.50
N ILE A 35 -6.23 17.02 1.51
CA ILE A 35 -7.69 17.01 1.40
C ILE A 35 -8.15 18.47 1.48
N GLU A 36 -8.72 18.99 0.40
CA GLU A 36 -9.16 20.41 0.32
C GLU A 36 -10.57 20.64 0.90
N GLU A 37 -11.37 19.57 1.03
CA GLU A 37 -12.80 19.66 1.37
C GLU A 37 -13.24 18.61 2.41
N GLY A 38 -14.28 18.95 3.19
CA GLY A 38 -14.91 18.05 4.16
C GLY A 38 -14.23 18.02 5.54
N ALA A 39 -14.57 17.01 6.35
CA ALA A 39 -14.18 16.91 7.76
C ALA A 39 -12.67 16.75 7.99
N PHE A 40 -11.92 16.36 6.96
CA PHE A 40 -10.48 16.13 7.02
C PHE A 40 -9.68 17.18 6.26
N LYS A 41 -10.26 18.37 6.03
CA LYS A 41 -9.57 19.47 5.34
C LYS A 41 -8.23 19.79 6.00
N GLY A 42 -7.16 19.86 5.22
CA GLY A 42 -5.79 20.12 5.68
C GLY A 42 -5.02 18.87 6.11
N HIS A 43 -5.64 17.69 6.11
CA HIS A 43 -4.92 16.43 6.31
C HIS A 43 -4.30 15.94 5.00
N LYS A 44 -3.11 15.33 5.10
CA LYS A 44 -2.39 14.73 3.96
C LYS A 44 -2.61 13.22 3.89
N TRP A 45 -3.15 12.73 2.77
CA TRP A 45 -3.54 11.34 2.58
C TRP A 45 -2.89 10.79 1.30
N LEU A 46 -2.52 9.51 1.34
CA LEU A 46 -2.06 8.82 0.14
C LEU A 46 -3.28 8.46 -0.70
N ILE A 47 -3.43 9.05 -1.88
CA ILE A 47 -4.38 8.53 -2.86
C ILE A 47 -3.72 7.37 -3.59
N LEU A 48 -4.32 6.19 -3.43
CA LEU A 48 -3.91 4.98 -4.12
C LEU A 48 -4.76 4.70 -5.38
N LEU A 49 -5.63 5.62 -5.80
CA LEU A 49 -6.51 5.43 -6.95
C LEU A 49 -5.73 5.10 -8.23
N ASP A 50 -4.57 5.72 -8.42
CA ASP A 50 -3.72 5.44 -9.60
C ASP A 50 -3.01 4.08 -9.53
N LYS A 51 -2.90 3.48 -8.34
CA LYS A 51 -2.26 2.17 -8.12
C LYS A 51 -3.24 1.01 -8.02
N TYR A 52 -4.45 1.28 -7.54
CA TYR A 52 -5.50 0.29 -7.30
C TYR A 52 -6.82 0.72 -7.96
N SER A 53 -6.75 1.35 -9.13
CA SER A 53 -7.95 1.65 -9.90
C SER A 53 -8.71 0.33 -10.17
N PRO A 54 -10.04 0.36 -10.25
CA PRO A 54 -10.84 -0.83 -10.56
C PRO A 54 -10.38 -1.54 -11.84
N GLU A 55 -9.90 -0.79 -12.83
CA GLU A 55 -9.37 -1.29 -14.09
C GLU A 55 -8.07 -2.08 -13.87
N ILE A 56 -7.10 -1.52 -13.13
CA ILE A 56 -5.81 -2.17 -12.84
C ILE A 56 -6.03 -3.46 -12.02
N ILE A 57 -6.91 -3.39 -11.01
CA ILE A 57 -7.28 -4.57 -10.22
C ILE A 57 -7.93 -5.63 -11.11
N GLY A 58 -8.81 -5.21 -12.01
CA GLY A 58 -9.48 -6.08 -12.98
C GLY A 58 -8.50 -6.84 -13.86
N GLU A 59 -7.49 -6.16 -14.40
CA GLU A 59 -6.45 -6.78 -15.23
C GLU A 59 -5.64 -7.83 -14.46
N ILE A 60 -5.22 -7.52 -13.23
CA ILE A 60 -4.46 -8.45 -12.38
C ILE A 60 -5.29 -9.70 -12.08
N VAL A 61 -6.54 -9.51 -11.66
CA VAL A 61 -7.45 -10.62 -11.30
C VAL A 61 -7.74 -11.47 -12.53
N LEU A 62 -8.03 -10.86 -13.69
CA LEU A 62 -8.27 -11.57 -14.94
C LEU A 62 -7.03 -12.36 -15.37
N GLY A 63 -5.84 -11.78 -15.26
CA GLY A 63 -4.58 -12.47 -15.57
C GLY A 63 -4.35 -13.71 -14.71
N HIS A 64 -4.68 -13.64 -13.41
CA HIS A 64 -4.62 -14.80 -12.52
C HIS A 64 -5.64 -15.88 -12.89
N ILE A 65 -6.88 -15.49 -13.19
CA ILE A 65 -7.92 -16.43 -13.61
C ILE A 65 -7.50 -17.14 -14.91
N THR A 66 -7.01 -16.39 -15.90
CA THR A 66 -6.55 -16.96 -17.18
C THR A 66 -5.44 -17.98 -16.96
N ARG A 67 -4.42 -17.65 -16.14
CA ARG A 67 -3.34 -18.60 -15.80
C ARG A 67 -3.86 -19.88 -15.15
N ILE A 68 -4.82 -19.77 -14.23
CA ILE A 68 -5.45 -20.93 -13.60
C ILE A 68 -6.18 -21.78 -14.62
N LEU A 69 -6.95 -21.15 -15.52
CA LEU A 69 -7.72 -21.84 -16.55
C LEU A 69 -6.81 -22.52 -17.58
N GLU A 70 -5.72 -21.88 -18.01
CA GLU A 70 -4.73 -22.48 -18.90
C GLU A 70 -4.03 -23.67 -18.26
N HIS A 71 -3.63 -23.54 -16.98
CA HIS A 71 -3.03 -24.64 -16.24
C HIS A 71 -3.99 -25.84 -16.15
N ARG A 72 -5.29 -25.60 -15.92
CA ARG A 72 -6.30 -26.67 -15.88
C ARG A 72 -6.59 -27.30 -17.24
N LYS A 73 -6.42 -26.58 -18.35
CA LYS A 73 -6.61 -27.13 -19.70
C LYS A 73 -5.47 -28.06 -20.13
N ASN A 74 -4.29 -27.93 -19.51
CA ASN A 74 -3.10 -28.71 -19.83
C ASN A 74 -2.91 -29.94 -18.90
N CYS A 75 -3.90 -30.26 -18.07
CA CYS A 75 -3.95 -31.44 -17.20
C CYS A 75 -4.98 -32.47 -17.69
#